data_AF-A0A0M8XQK6-F1
#
_entry.id   AF-A0A0M8XQK6-F1
#
_cell.length_a   1.000
_cell.length_b   1.000
_cell.length_c   1.000
_cell.angle_alpha   90.00
_cell.angle_beta   90.00
_cell.angle_gamma   90.00
#
_symmetry.space_group_name_H-M   'P 1'
#
loop_
_entity.id
_entity.type
_entity.pdbx_description
1 polymer ?
#
loop_
_entity_poly.entity_id
_entity_poly.type
_entity_poly.pdbx_seq_one_letter_code
_entity_poly.pdbx_strand_id
1 'polypeptide(L)' 'MAVTGTLTAAVSATTQLTATATFYNESNEDVSATAEWDTDAPLIATVDALGEVTGVSAGTANITAMYRGVTDTVEVTITA' A
#
# COMPACT_ATOMS: atom_id res chain seq x y z
N MET A 1 3.21 0.84 -12.87
CA MET A 1 2.21 0.95 -11.78
C MET A 1 2.69 2.02 -10.83
N ALA A 2 1.78 2.66 -10.11
CA ALA A 2 2.10 3.59 -9.04
C ALA A 2 1.19 3.34 -7.85
N VAL A 3 1.77 3.20 -6.66
CA VAL A 3 1.06 3.18 -5.38
C VAL A 3 1.11 4.59 -4.82
N THR A 4 -0.05 5.11 -4.45
CA THR A 4 -0.23 6.45 -3.90
C THR A 4 -1.14 6.41 -2.69
N GLY A 5 -1.16 7.47 -1.89
CA GLY A 5 -2.01 7.55 -0.71
C GLY A 5 -1.34 8.34 0.41
N THR A 6 -1.88 8.22 1.62
CA THR A 6 -1.24 8.81 2.79
C THR A 6 -0.27 7.80 3.39
N LEU A 7 1.02 8.15 3.36
CA LEU A 7 2.14 7.29 3.77
C LEU A 7 2.49 7.44 5.27
N THR A 8 1.59 8.07 6.03
CA THR A 8 1.75 8.29 7.46
C THR A 8 0.45 7.97 8.19
N ALA A 9 0.54 7.24 9.29
CA ALA A 9 -0.61 6.94 10.14
C ALA A 9 -0.17 6.87 11.61
N ALA A 10 -1.10 7.07 12.54
CA ALA A 10 -0.84 6.81 13.95
C ALA A 10 -1.06 5.32 14.28
N VAL A 11 -0.52 4.85 15.41
CA VAL A 11 -0.84 3.51 15.93
C VAL A 11 -2.37 3.37 16.09
N SER A 12 -2.92 2.22 15.66
CA SER A 12 -4.36 1.92 15.58
C SER A 12 -5.19 2.78 14.62
N ALA A 13 -4.57 3.69 13.86
CA ALA A 13 -5.24 4.39 12.77
C ALA A 13 -5.10 3.60 11.45
N THR A 14 -6.02 3.85 10.53
CA THR A 14 -5.96 3.32 9.17
C THR A 14 -5.64 4.41 8.16
N THR A 15 -5.01 4.01 7.05
CA THR A 15 -4.79 4.84 5.87
C THR A 15 -5.04 4.02 4.62
N GLN A 16 -5.53 4.64 3.56
CA GLN A 16 -5.81 3.98 2.30
C GLN A 16 -4.66 4.23 1.31
N LEU A 17 -4.19 3.15 0.69
CA LEU A 17 -3.34 3.20 -0.49
C LEU A 17 -4.15 2.87 -1.74
N THR A 18 -3.74 3.42 -2.87
CA THR A 18 -4.33 3.18 -4.19
C THR A 18 -3.25 2.73 -5.15
N ALA A 19 -3.43 1.55 -5.74
CA ALA A 19 -2.56 1.03 -6.81
C ALA A 19 -3.16 1.38 -8.17
N THR A 20 -2.43 2.16 -8.96
CA THR A 20 -2.84 2.55 -10.32
C THR A 20 -1.95 1.88 -11.36
N ALA A 21 -2.56 1.08 -12.24
CA ALA A 21 -1.87 0.48 -13.38
C ALA A 21 -1.94 1.41 -14.59
N THR A 22 -0.79 1.67 -15.22
CA THR A 22 -0.70 2.37 -16.52
C THR A 22 -0.51 1.34 -17.61
N PHE A 23 -1.41 1.35 -18.60
CA PHE A 23 -1.39 0.42 -19.71
C PHE A 23 -0.67 1.01 -20.94
N TYR A 24 -0.39 0.16 -21.92
CA TYR A 24 0.35 0.53 -23.14
C TYR A 24 -0.34 1.62 -23.99
N ASN A 25 -1.66 1.75 -23.85
CA ASN A 25 -2.50 2.76 -24.48
C ASN A 25 -2.57 4.06 -23.63
N GLU A 26 -1.68 4.20 -22.64
CA GLU A 26 -1.59 5.33 -21.71
C GLU A 26 -2.81 5.49 -20.78
N SER A 27 -3.76 4.54 -20.78
CA SER A 27 -4.86 4.57 -19.82
C SER A 27 -4.35 4.18 -18.42
N ASN A 28 -4.93 4.82 -17.41
CA ASN A 28 -4.69 4.51 -16.02
C ASN A 28 -5.96 3.89 -15.43
N GLU A 29 -5.83 2.78 -14.72
CA GLU A 29 -6.92 2.14 -14.00
C GLU A 29 -6.53 1.92 -12.54
N ASP A 30 -7.50 2.15 -11.65
CA ASP A 30 -7.38 1.74 -10.26
C ASP A 30 -7.52 0.21 -10.19
N VAL A 31 -6.45 -0.43 -9.76
CA VAL A 31 -6.35 -1.88 -9.62
C VAL A 31 -6.26 -2.32 -8.16
N SER A 32 -6.52 -1.43 -7.20
CA SER A 32 -6.31 -1.67 -5.76
C SER A 32 -7.01 -2.94 -5.26
N ALA A 33 -8.25 -3.18 -5.67
CA ALA A 33 -9.02 -4.37 -5.28
C ALA A 33 -8.60 -5.67 -5.99
N THR A 34 -7.71 -5.57 -6.99
CA THR A 34 -7.23 -6.70 -7.81
C THR A 34 -5.72 -6.88 -7.73
N ALA A 35 -5.03 -5.99 -7.01
CA ALA A 35 -3.62 -6.10 -6.72
C ALA A 35 -3.41 -7.02 -5.52
N GLU A 36 -2.29 -7.73 -5.52
CA GLU A 36 -1.79 -8.44 -4.35
C GLU A 36 -1.01 -7.45 -3.49
N TRP A 37 -1.42 -7.30 -2.23
CA TRP A 37 -0.79 -6.39 -1.27
C TRP A 37 0.01 -7.18 -0.23
N ASP A 38 1.19 -6.68 0.13
CA ASP A 38 2.07 -7.29 1.12
C ASP A 38 2.81 -6.23 1.95
N THR A 39 3.25 -6.62 3.16
CA THR A 39 4.03 -5.79 4.08
C THR A 39 5.26 -6.55 4.55
N ASP A 40 6.43 -5.91 4.55
CA ASP A 40 7.66 -6.50 5.09
C ASP A 40 7.71 -6.48 6.63
N ALA A 41 6.85 -5.69 7.28
CA ALA A 41 6.83 -5.47 8.72
C ALA A 41 5.41 -5.52 9.29
N PRO A 42 4.75 -6.70 9.32
CA PRO A 42 3.38 -6.85 9.81
C PRO A 42 3.19 -6.50 11.31
N LEU A 43 4.28 -6.44 12.08
CA LEU A 43 4.26 -5.98 13.47
C LEU A 43 4.27 -4.45 13.62
N ILE A 44 4.55 -3.71 12.53
CA ILE A 44 4.56 -2.25 12.46
C ILE A 44 3.30 -1.77 11.74
N ALA A 45 3.01 -2.32 10.56
CA ALA A 45 1.79 -2.03 9.80
C ALA A 45 1.32 -3.25 9.01
N THR A 46 0.02 -3.51 9.01
CA THR A 46 -0.63 -4.54 8.18
C THR A 46 -1.35 -3.87 7.01
N VAL A 47 -1.45 -4.54 5.87
CA VAL A 47 -2.25 -4.11 4.72
C VAL A 47 -3.26 -5.19 4.36
N ASP A 48 -4.48 -4.80 4.00
CA ASP A 48 -5.52 -5.73 3.56
C ASP A 48 -5.53 -5.90 2.02
N ALA A 49 -6.44 -6.74 1.51
CA ALA A 49 -6.55 -7.02 0.08
C ALA A 49 -7.09 -5.83 -0.75
N LEU A 50 -7.55 -4.76 -0.11
CA LEU A 50 -8.05 -3.54 -0.75
C LEU A 50 -7.05 -2.38 -0.65
N GLY A 51 -5.89 -2.59 -0.03
CA GLY A 51 -4.87 -1.57 0.18
C GLY A 51 -5.12 -0.70 1.41
N GLU A 52 -6.00 -1.10 2.33
CA GLU A 52 -6.14 -0.44 3.63
C GLU A 52 -5.01 -0.86 4.56
N VAL A 53 -4.19 0.11 4.97
CA VAL A 53 -3.07 -0.09 5.89
C VAL A 53 -3.51 0.27 7.30
N THR A 54 -3.28 -0.62 8.26
CA THR A 54 -3.53 -0.41 9.69
C THR A 54 -2.21 -0.33 10.45
N GLY A 55 -2.02 0.74 11.23
CA GLY A 55 -0.85 0.90 12.10
C GLY A 55 -0.93 0.00 13.34
N VAL A 56 0.09 -0.82 13.57
CA VAL A 56 0.21 -1.74 14.71
C VAL A 56 1.15 -1.20 15.78
N SER A 57 2.31 -0.68 15.37
CA SER A 57 3.33 -0.12 16.27
C SER A 57 4.10 0.99 15.57
N ALA A 58 4.68 1.92 16.34
CA ALA A 58 5.48 3.00 15.77
C ALA A 58 6.74 2.47 15.07
N GLY A 59 7.04 2.98 13.88
CA GLY A 59 8.13 2.50 13.03
C GLY A 59 7.85 2.77 11.55
N THR A 60 8.57 2.10 10.66
CA THR A 60 8.32 2.13 9.21
C THR A 60 8.08 0.73 8.67
N ALA A 61 7.22 0.61 7.67
CA ALA A 61 6.91 -0.63 6.97
C ALA A 61 6.85 -0.36 5.46
N ASN A 62 7.44 -1.25 4.65
CA ASN A 62 7.31 -1.17 3.21
C ASN A 62 6.09 -1.97 2.76
N ILE A 63 5.16 -1.27 2.11
CA ILE A 63 3.96 -1.87 1.54
C ILE A 63 4.18 -2.03 0.04
N THR A 64 4.03 -3.25 -0.44
CA THR A 64 4.17 -3.59 -1.87
C THR A 64 2.83 -3.96 -2.45
N ALA A 65 2.48 -3.35 -3.58
CA ALA A 65 1.38 -3.82 -4.43
C ALA A 65 1.98 -4.56 -5.63
N MET A 66 1.31 -5.63 -6.07
CA MET A 66 1.61 -6.34 -7.30
C MET A 66 0.35 -6.50 -8.14
N TYR A 67 0.41 -6.11 -9.41
CA TYR A 67 -0.65 -6.34 -10.37
C TYR A 67 -0.08 -6.92 -11.66
N ARG A 68 -0.49 -8.15 -12.01
CA ARG A 68 -0.08 -8.86 -13.24
C ARG A 68 1.43 -8.91 -13.47
N GLY A 69 2.21 -9.08 -12.39
CA GLY A 69 3.67 -9.15 -12.41
C GLY A 69 4.40 -7.80 -12.43
N VAL A 70 3.67 -6.69 -12.37
CA VAL A 70 4.24 -5.35 -12.16
C VAL A 70 4.05 -4.97 -10.70
N THR A 71 5.12 -4.54 -10.04
CA THR A 71 5.13 -4.17 -8.62
C THR A 71 5.45 -2.69 -8.43
N ASP A 72 5.00 -2.16 -7.31
CA ASP A 72 5.45 -0.87 -6.77
C ASP A 72 5.42 -0.93 -5.24
N THR A 73 6.38 -0.27 -4.61
CA THR A 73 6.61 -0.35 -3.16
C THR A 73 6.70 1.05 -2.58
N VAL A 74 5.99 1.29 -1.48
CA VAL A 74 6.01 2.56 -0.74
C VAL A 74 6.33 2.31 0.73
N GLU A 75 7.12 3.21 1.32
CA GLU A 75 7.37 3.20 2.75
C GLU A 75 6.22 3.94 3.46
N VAL A 76 5.62 3.29 4.46
CA VAL A 76 4.62 3.87 5.36
C VAL A 76 5.26 4.08 6.73
N THR A 77 5.11 5.28 7.28
CA THR A 77 5.59 5.63 8.62
C THR A 77 4.44 5.60 9.62
N ILE A 78 4.56 4.81 10.68
CA ILE A 78 3.63 4.76 11.80
C ILE A 78 4.18 5.60 12.95
N THR A 79 3.42 6.63 13.35
CA THR A 79 3.74 7.48 14.50
C THR A 79 3.06 6.96 15.76
N ALA A 80 3.71 7.17 16.92
CA ALA A 80 3.14 6.87 18.24
C ALA A 80 1.93 7.76 18.57
#